data_AF-A0A9W6F4W4-F1
#
_entry.id   AF-A0A9W6F4W4-F1
#
_cell.length_a   1.000
_cell.length_b   1.000
_cell.length_c   1.000
_cell.angle_alpha   90.00
_cell.angle_beta   90.00
_cell.angle_gamma   90.00
#
_symmetry.space_group_name_H-M   'P 1'
#
loop_
_entity.id
_entity.type
_entity.pdbx_description
1 polymer ?
#
loop_
_entity_poly.entity_id
_entity_poly.type
_entity_poly.pdbx_seq_one_letter_code
_entity_poly.pdbx_strand_id
1 'polypeptide(L)'
;MDIDAMEDTENAHVVKGKGGKGAKAQQPLGPSNVAVTAGGKTIEEMYQKKTQLEHIILRPDTYIGSTERQPNHIWVHNGQKMELKTVNYPPGLYKIFDEILVNAADNKVRDATMDTIKVDIDPASNTIRVWNNGKGIPVDVHKEEGVYVPELIFGHLLTSSNYNDSEKKITGGRNGYGAKLANIFSTEFTVETCDGSRQRRYKQTFSDNMQRKGNPKISECKSSDNWTCITFKPDLVKFGMSELDDEVVSVLRRRVYDMAGVLGKGVKVFYNGERLSIKSFQEYVDMYLGPKTKETLTLRATSFGSKCELPPLLIDKVLKAGLSDSIIKFAEFKSQKDLKKGDGSKRSRLVGMAKLDDANDAGGPRSRDCTLILTEGDSAKTLAISGLGVVGRNQYGVFPLRGKLLNVREASAAQIAANQEIQNIKQIMGLQHGKMYENTSSLRYGHLMIMTDQDHDGSHIKGLIMNFMHSFFPSLLRIPGFMLEFITPIVKARRGGVTKVFYSMPEYEAWKESLDNNTRGWDIKYYKGLGTSTKEEAQEYFSKLEQHRKEFVWTGDDDGDAIELAFSKKRVDDRKEWLSNFVPGTFLDQSAEKISYSDFINKVL
;
A
#
# COMPACT_ATOMS: atom_id res chain seq x y z
N MET A 1 -13.60 12.74 -14.17
CA MET A 1 -14.54 13.77 -13.71
C MET A 1 -15.36 13.10 -12.64
N ASP A 2 -14.96 13.34 -11.40
CA ASP A 2 -15.57 12.76 -10.21
C ASP A 2 -16.95 13.39 -9.99
N ILE A 3 -17.97 12.54 -9.80
CA ILE A 3 -19.38 12.92 -9.60
C ILE A 3 -19.76 12.80 -8.11
N ASP A 4 -18.79 12.86 -7.20
CA ASP A 4 -19.01 12.63 -5.75
C ASP A 4 -19.16 13.91 -4.93
N ALA A 5 -19.44 15.07 -5.55
CA ALA A 5 -19.58 16.33 -4.84
C ALA A 5 -20.85 17.10 -5.24
N MET A 6 -22.01 16.56 -4.89
CA MET A 6 -23.36 17.18 -4.88
C MET A 6 -24.31 16.02 -4.53
N GLU A 7 -24.98 15.90 -3.37
CA GLU A 7 -25.79 16.85 -2.61
C GLU A 7 -26.00 16.26 -1.19
N ASP A 8 -25.60 16.99 -0.15
CA ASP A 8 -26.18 16.86 1.19
C ASP A 8 -27.13 18.05 1.33
N THR A 9 -28.45 17.83 1.41
CA THR A 9 -29.43 18.62 2.18
C THR A 9 -30.89 18.30 1.75
N GLU A 10 -31.45 17.21 2.26
CA GLU A 10 -32.90 17.14 2.48
C GLU A 10 -33.16 16.68 3.93
N ASN A 11 -33.20 17.65 4.84
CA ASN A 11 -33.99 17.57 6.08
C ASN A 11 -34.15 18.97 6.68
N ALA A 12 -35.28 19.60 6.41
CA ALA A 12 -35.64 20.92 6.94
C ALA A 12 -36.13 20.79 8.39
N HIS A 13 -35.26 21.12 9.35
CA HIS A 13 -35.69 21.53 10.68
C HIS A 13 -36.21 22.97 10.64
N VAL A 14 -37.47 23.15 11.03
CA VAL A 14 -38.12 24.44 11.22
C VAL A 14 -37.46 25.16 12.41
N VAL A 15 -36.64 26.18 12.13
CA VAL A 15 -36.16 27.14 13.14
C VAL A 15 -36.79 28.50 12.87
N LYS A 16 -37.67 28.94 13.79
CA LYS A 16 -38.20 30.31 13.83
C LYS A 16 -37.10 31.26 14.34
N GLY A 17 -36.54 32.08 13.46
CA GLY A 17 -35.64 33.19 13.78
C GLY A 17 -36.21 34.54 13.35
N LYS A 18 -36.30 35.49 14.28
CA LYS A 18 -36.83 36.84 14.11
C LYS A 18 -35.86 37.77 13.34
N GLY A 19 -36.42 38.59 12.44
CA GLY A 19 -36.03 39.99 12.22
C GLY A 19 -34.72 40.26 11.47
N GLY A 20 -34.80 40.46 10.15
CA GLY A 20 -33.74 41.04 9.33
C GLY A 20 -34.29 41.66 8.05
N LYS A 21 -33.89 42.89 7.73
CA LYS A 21 -34.47 43.76 6.70
C LYS A 21 -34.21 43.27 5.26
N GLY A 22 -35.30 43.17 4.48
CA GLY A 22 -35.43 43.43 3.04
C GLY A 22 -34.29 43.07 2.07
N ALA A 23 -34.36 41.86 1.51
CA ALA A 23 -33.89 41.59 0.15
C ALA A 23 -35.12 41.23 -0.70
N LYS A 24 -35.42 42.00 -1.75
CA LYS A 24 -36.49 41.68 -2.70
C LYS A 24 -36.08 40.42 -3.48
N ALA A 25 -36.77 39.30 -3.26
CA ALA A 25 -36.68 38.14 -4.14
C ALA A 25 -37.13 38.58 -5.55
N GLN A 26 -36.27 38.33 -6.56
CA GLN A 26 -36.66 38.49 -7.96
C GLN A 26 -37.83 37.53 -8.24
N GLN A 27 -38.95 38.06 -8.75
CA GLN A 27 -40.06 37.24 -9.22
C GLN A 27 -39.56 36.36 -10.38
N PRO A 28 -39.95 35.07 -10.44
CA PRO A 28 -39.65 34.23 -11.59
C PRO A 28 -40.24 34.89 -12.85
N LEU A 29 -39.44 34.94 -13.91
CA LEU A 29 -39.87 35.44 -15.22
C LEU A 29 -41.11 34.63 -15.65
N GLY A 30 -42.19 35.33 -16.01
CA GLY A 30 -43.40 34.69 -16.54
C GLY A 30 -43.10 33.88 -17.81
N PRO A 31 -43.97 32.91 -18.17
CA PRO A 31 -43.73 32.03 -19.30
C PRO A 31 -43.50 32.84 -20.58
N SER A 32 -42.35 32.62 -21.23
CA SER A 32 -42.00 33.29 -22.47
C SER A 32 -42.72 32.62 -23.65
N ASN A 33 -43.48 33.38 -24.43
CA ASN A 33 -44.13 32.94 -25.67
C ASN A 33 -43.13 32.86 -26.85
N VAL A 34 -41.90 32.38 -26.62
CA VAL A 34 -40.92 32.21 -27.69
C VAL A 34 -40.99 30.78 -28.21
N ALA A 35 -41.63 30.68 -29.38
CA ALA A 35 -41.75 29.46 -30.17
C ALA A 35 -40.38 28.93 -30.62
N VAL A 36 -40.20 27.62 -30.41
CA VAL A 36 -39.44 26.65 -31.24
C VAL A 36 -38.02 27.08 -31.63
N THR A 37 -37.02 26.54 -30.92
CA THR A 37 -35.62 26.55 -31.34
C THR A 37 -35.42 25.77 -32.65
N ALA A 38 -34.43 26.18 -33.46
CA ALA A 38 -34.07 25.58 -34.73
C ALA A 38 -33.92 24.04 -34.62
N GLY A 39 -34.96 23.30 -35.01
CA GLY A 39 -35.09 21.86 -34.77
C GLY A 39 -36.52 21.37 -34.51
N GLY A 40 -37.50 22.26 -34.36
CA GLY A 40 -38.92 21.87 -34.28
C GLY A 40 -39.36 21.33 -32.91
N LYS A 41 -38.45 21.28 -31.92
CA LYS A 41 -38.73 20.83 -30.56
C LYS A 41 -38.92 22.01 -29.61
N THR A 42 -39.85 21.86 -28.67
CA THR A 42 -40.03 22.75 -27.52
C THR A 42 -38.86 22.64 -26.54
N ILE A 43 -38.71 23.63 -25.65
CA ILE A 43 -37.66 23.64 -24.62
C ILE A 43 -37.82 22.40 -23.70
N GLU A 44 -39.05 22.06 -23.36
CA GLU A 44 -39.41 20.92 -22.51
C GLU A 44 -39.11 19.58 -23.20
N GLU A 45 -39.24 19.49 -24.53
CA GLU A 45 -38.83 18.30 -25.30
C GLU A 45 -37.31 18.16 -25.41
N MET A 46 -36.58 19.28 -25.38
CA MET A 46 -35.12 19.32 -25.46
C MET A 46 -34.45 18.98 -24.12
N TYR A 47 -34.97 19.50 -23.00
CA TYR A 47 -34.40 19.33 -21.66
C TYR A 47 -35.31 18.47 -20.79
N GLN A 48 -35.03 17.17 -20.76
CA GLN A 48 -35.83 16.19 -20.02
C GLN A 48 -35.15 15.78 -18.72
N LYS A 49 -35.88 15.84 -17.60
CA LYS A 49 -35.47 15.18 -16.34
C LYS A 49 -35.94 13.73 -16.37
N LYS A 50 -35.06 12.79 -16.05
CA LYS A 50 -35.37 11.36 -15.92
C LYS A 50 -35.14 10.92 -14.48
N THR A 51 -35.94 9.98 -14.00
CA THR A 51 -35.66 9.25 -12.76
C THR A 51 -34.44 8.36 -12.96
N GLN A 52 -33.81 7.92 -11.87
CA GLN A 52 -32.64 7.05 -11.94
C GLN A 52 -32.96 5.72 -12.65
N LEU A 53 -34.14 5.14 -12.38
CA LEU A 53 -34.60 3.91 -13.03
C LEU A 53 -34.79 4.09 -14.54
N GLU A 54 -35.43 5.19 -14.98
CA GLU A 54 -35.59 5.50 -16.40
C GLU A 54 -34.23 5.72 -17.08
N HIS A 55 -33.29 6.38 -16.40
CA HIS A 55 -31.95 6.59 -16.93
C HIS A 55 -31.20 5.25 -17.14
N ILE A 56 -31.29 4.32 -16.18
CA ILE A 56 -30.69 2.98 -16.31
C ILE A 56 -31.23 2.25 -17.54
N ILE A 57 -32.55 2.30 -17.76
CA ILE A 57 -33.20 1.65 -18.90
C ILE A 57 -32.84 2.34 -20.23
N LEU A 58 -32.73 3.67 -20.24
CA LEU A 58 -32.39 4.45 -21.43
C LEU A 58 -30.91 4.37 -21.82
N ARG A 59 -30.01 4.20 -20.84
CA ARG A 59 -28.55 4.22 -21.02
C ARG A 59 -27.88 3.00 -20.36
N PRO A 60 -28.25 1.77 -20.77
CA PRO A 60 -27.78 0.52 -20.16
C PRO A 60 -26.25 0.37 -20.18
N ASP A 61 -25.58 0.91 -21.21
CA ASP A 61 -24.13 0.81 -21.41
C ASP A 61 -23.30 1.24 -20.20
N THR A 62 -23.77 2.25 -19.48
CA THR A 62 -23.08 2.80 -18.29
C THR A 62 -23.22 1.93 -17.04
N TYR A 63 -24.17 0.99 -17.03
CA TYR A 63 -24.50 0.15 -15.88
C TYR A 63 -24.16 -1.32 -16.09
N ILE A 64 -24.62 -1.89 -17.20
CA ILE A 64 -24.46 -3.32 -17.53
C ILE A 64 -23.59 -3.56 -18.77
N GLY A 65 -23.28 -2.50 -19.53
CA GLY A 65 -22.64 -2.61 -20.84
C GLY A 65 -23.67 -2.76 -21.97
N SER A 66 -23.17 -2.95 -23.19
CA SER A 66 -23.99 -3.01 -24.41
C SER A 66 -25.12 -4.03 -24.32
N THR A 67 -26.35 -3.61 -24.64
CA THR A 67 -27.48 -4.50 -24.87
C THR A 67 -27.52 -5.04 -26.29
N GLU A 68 -26.74 -4.47 -27.20
CA GLU A 68 -26.57 -4.98 -28.56
C GLU A 68 -25.61 -6.16 -28.59
N ARG A 69 -25.88 -7.10 -29.48
CA ARG A 69 -25.01 -8.24 -29.74
C ARG A 69 -23.70 -7.78 -30.37
N GLN A 70 -22.60 -8.30 -29.87
CA GLN A 70 -21.28 -8.00 -30.38
C GLN A 70 -20.46 -9.29 -30.57
N PRO A 71 -19.77 -9.44 -31.72
CA PRO A 71 -18.91 -10.59 -31.95
C PRO A 71 -17.68 -10.49 -31.04
N ASN A 72 -17.49 -11.49 -30.19
CA ASN A 72 -16.38 -11.55 -29.26
C ASN A 72 -15.61 -12.86 -29.43
N HIS A 73 -14.29 -12.78 -29.51
CA HIS A 73 -13.41 -13.95 -29.48
C HIS A 73 -13.21 -14.40 -28.04
N ILE A 74 -14.02 -15.35 -27.58
CA ILE A 74 -14.03 -15.81 -26.19
C ILE A 74 -13.95 -17.33 -26.11
N TRP A 75 -13.43 -17.81 -24.98
CA TRP A 75 -13.52 -19.21 -24.64
C TRP A 75 -14.95 -19.57 -24.25
N VAL A 76 -15.42 -20.74 -24.66
CA VAL A 76 -16.68 -21.35 -24.23
C VAL A 76 -16.45 -22.82 -23.88
N HIS A 77 -17.33 -23.39 -23.04
CA HIS A 77 -17.22 -24.78 -22.62
C HIS A 77 -18.15 -25.68 -23.45
N ASN A 78 -17.58 -26.62 -24.21
CA ASN A 78 -18.35 -27.52 -25.08
C ASN A 78 -18.80 -28.83 -24.43
N GLY A 79 -18.70 -28.94 -23.10
CA GLY A 79 -19.03 -30.14 -22.34
C GLY A 79 -17.81 -31.00 -21.98
N GLN A 80 -16.68 -30.84 -22.67
CA GLN A 80 -15.44 -31.57 -22.36
C GLN A 80 -14.25 -30.64 -22.11
N LYS A 81 -14.10 -29.58 -22.90
CA LYS A 81 -12.96 -28.66 -22.84
C LYS A 81 -13.38 -27.23 -23.15
N MET A 82 -12.49 -26.30 -22.85
CA MET A 82 -12.62 -24.93 -23.32
C MET A 82 -12.21 -24.85 -24.79
N GLU A 83 -13.00 -24.15 -25.59
CA GLU A 83 -12.72 -23.87 -27.00
C GLU A 83 -12.85 -22.37 -27.28
N LEU A 84 -11.91 -21.81 -28.03
CA LEU A 84 -11.95 -20.41 -28.44
C LEU A 84 -12.87 -20.29 -29.66
N LYS A 85 -13.93 -19.49 -29.53
CA LYS A 85 -14.90 -19.25 -30.59
C LYS A 85 -15.21 -17.76 -30.70
N THR A 86 -15.62 -17.35 -31.90
CA THR A 86 -16.32 -16.08 -32.06
C THR A 86 -17.76 -16.32 -31.66
N VAL A 87 -18.22 -15.65 -30.60
CA VAL A 87 -19.58 -15.77 -30.08
C VAL A 87 -20.22 -14.40 -30.10
N ASN A 88 -21.44 -14.31 -30.62
CA ASN A 88 -22.17 -13.07 -30.75
C ASN A 88 -23.27 -12.95 -29.69
N TYR A 89 -22.96 -12.30 -28.57
CA TYR A 89 -23.86 -12.16 -27.44
C TYR A 89 -23.93 -10.70 -26.95
N PRO A 90 -25.01 -10.30 -26.25
CA PRO A 90 -25.09 -8.97 -25.65
C PRO A 90 -24.35 -8.93 -24.29
N PRO A 91 -23.28 -8.12 -24.14
CA PRO A 91 -22.52 -8.03 -22.90
C PRO A 91 -23.36 -7.71 -21.65
N GLY A 92 -24.41 -6.90 -21.80
CA GLY A 92 -25.34 -6.54 -20.74
C GLY A 92 -26.05 -7.76 -20.12
N LEU A 93 -26.44 -8.73 -20.94
CA LEU A 93 -27.09 -9.96 -20.47
C LEU A 93 -26.13 -10.84 -19.66
N TYR A 94 -24.90 -10.98 -20.15
CA TYR A 94 -23.83 -11.64 -19.41
C TYR A 94 -23.58 -10.95 -18.06
N LYS A 95 -23.57 -9.61 -18.05
CA LYS A 95 -23.28 -8.83 -16.86
C LYS A 95 -24.34 -9.00 -15.78
N ILE A 96 -25.63 -8.96 -16.11
CA ILE A 96 -26.69 -9.16 -15.10
C ILE A 96 -26.66 -10.57 -14.50
N PHE A 97 -26.31 -11.58 -15.29
CA PHE A 97 -26.08 -12.93 -14.79
C PHE A 97 -24.88 -12.99 -13.84
N ASP A 98 -23.75 -12.40 -14.25
CA ASP A 98 -22.52 -12.36 -13.47
C ASP A 98 -22.72 -11.69 -12.11
N GLU A 99 -23.49 -10.60 -12.04
CA GLU A 99 -23.82 -9.92 -10.79
C GLU A 99 -24.54 -10.84 -9.79
N ILE A 100 -25.46 -11.69 -10.24
CA ILE A 100 -26.15 -12.65 -9.35
C ILE A 100 -25.19 -13.78 -8.93
N LEU A 101 -24.37 -14.29 -9.85
CA LEU A 101 -23.42 -15.36 -9.56
C LEU A 101 -22.33 -14.92 -8.59
N VAL A 102 -21.80 -13.70 -8.74
CA VAL A 102 -20.82 -13.09 -7.84
C VAL A 102 -21.43 -12.85 -6.46
N ASN A 103 -22.69 -12.41 -6.38
CA ASN A 103 -23.38 -12.26 -5.09
C ASN A 103 -23.52 -13.59 -4.33
N ALA A 104 -23.77 -14.70 -5.04
CA ALA A 104 -23.79 -16.03 -4.46
C ALA A 104 -22.39 -16.46 -3.98
N ALA A 105 -21.34 -16.18 -4.77
CA ALA A 105 -19.95 -16.48 -4.41
C ALA A 105 -19.45 -15.68 -3.20
N ASP A 106 -19.77 -14.38 -3.12
CA ASP A 106 -19.45 -13.50 -2.00
C ASP A 106 -20.03 -14.02 -0.67
N ASN A 107 -21.09 -14.83 -0.73
CA ASN A 107 -21.64 -15.45 0.47
C ASN A 107 -20.67 -16.44 1.13
N LYS A 108 -19.68 -17.00 0.41
CA LYS A 108 -18.59 -17.80 1.01
C LYS A 108 -17.73 -16.97 1.97
N VAL A 109 -17.51 -15.71 1.64
CA VAL A 109 -16.72 -14.78 2.44
C VAL A 109 -17.51 -14.35 3.67
N ARG A 110 -18.83 -14.14 3.52
CA ARG A 110 -19.75 -13.80 4.61
C ARG A 110 -19.99 -14.98 5.56
N ASP A 111 -20.07 -16.19 5.01
CA ASP A 111 -20.31 -17.43 5.73
C ASP A 111 -19.38 -18.54 5.25
N ALA A 112 -18.37 -18.81 6.07
CA ALA A 112 -17.40 -19.87 5.81
C ALA A 112 -18.03 -21.27 5.69
N THR A 113 -19.25 -21.48 6.21
CA THR A 113 -19.94 -22.77 6.14
C THR A 113 -20.62 -23.04 4.79
N MET A 114 -20.78 -22.02 3.93
CA MET A 114 -21.30 -22.21 2.58
C MET A 114 -20.40 -23.16 1.79
N ASP A 115 -20.98 -24.20 1.20
CA ASP A 115 -20.24 -25.23 0.47
C ASP A 115 -20.86 -25.61 -0.87
N THR A 116 -21.96 -24.99 -1.28
CA THR A 116 -22.70 -25.37 -2.49
C THR A 116 -23.31 -24.17 -3.21
N ILE A 117 -23.09 -24.09 -4.52
CA ILE A 117 -23.78 -23.20 -5.46
C ILE A 117 -24.42 -24.06 -6.56
N LYS A 118 -25.64 -23.75 -6.97
CA LYS A 118 -26.36 -24.39 -8.07
C LYS A 118 -26.84 -23.33 -9.05
N VAL A 119 -26.55 -23.53 -10.33
CA VAL A 119 -26.99 -22.66 -11.41
C VAL A 119 -27.84 -23.49 -12.37
N ASP A 120 -29.09 -23.09 -12.56
CA ASP A 120 -29.97 -23.66 -13.57
C ASP A 120 -30.26 -22.61 -14.65
N ILE A 121 -30.00 -22.94 -15.91
CA ILE A 121 -30.32 -22.11 -17.08
C ILE A 121 -31.23 -22.93 -17.96
N ASP A 122 -32.46 -22.44 -18.14
CA ASP A 122 -33.51 -23.07 -18.94
C ASP A 122 -33.89 -22.17 -20.13
N PRO A 123 -33.37 -22.46 -21.33
CA PRO A 123 -33.72 -21.75 -22.56
C PRO A 123 -35.20 -21.84 -22.93
N ALA A 124 -35.88 -22.96 -22.60
CA ALA A 124 -37.27 -23.16 -22.99
C ALA A 124 -38.21 -22.20 -22.28
N SER A 125 -37.88 -21.82 -21.04
CA SER A 125 -38.62 -20.84 -20.25
C SER A 125 -37.92 -19.49 -20.11
N ASN A 126 -36.79 -19.30 -20.79
CA ASN A 126 -35.90 -18.13 -20.65
C ASN A 126 -35.58 -17.78 -19.19
N THR A 127 -35.44 -18.79 -18.34
CA THR A 127 -35.28 -18.62 -16.89
C THR A 127 -33.87 -18.97 -16.45
N ILE A 128 -33.30 -18.12 -15.59
CA ILE A 128 -32.02 -18.35 -14.95
C ILE A 128 -32.24 -18.39 -13.43
N ARG A 129 -31.66 -19.39 -12.78
CA ARG A 129 -31.75 -19.58 -11.33
C ARG A 129 -30.37 -19.79 -10.74
N VAL A 130 -30.06 -19.03 -9.70
CA VAL A 130 -28.82 -19.14 -8.93
C VAL A 130 -29.17 -19.37 -7.47
N TRP A 131 -28.73 -20.49 -6.92
CA TRP A 131 -28.98 -20.90 -5.55
C TRP A 131 -27.65 -21.12 -4.83
N ASN A 132 -27.55 -20.71 -3.57
CA ASN A 132 -26.43 -21.03 -2.68
C ASN A 132 -26.92 -21.38 -1.28
N ASN A 133 -26.20 -22.28 -0.60
CA ASN A 133 -26.42 -22.52 0.84
C ASN A 133 -25.62 -21.53 1.70
N GLY A 134 -25.53 -21.83 2.99
CA GLY A 134 -25.00 -20.92 4.00
C GLY A 134 -26.06 -19.91 4.43
N LYS A 135 -25.69 -19.03 5.36
CA LYS A 135 -26.57 -18.00 5.92
C LYS A 135 -27.34 -17.29 4.81
N GLY A 136 -28.68 -17.35 4.94
CA GLY A 136 -29.60 -16.62 4.07
C GLY A 136 -29.63 -15.12 4.40
N ILE A 137 -30.50 -14.39 3.73
CA ILE A 137 -30.73 -12.97 4.02
C ILE A 137 -31.65 -12.87 5.23
N PRO A 138 -31.38 -11.96 6.20
CA PRO A 138 -32.25 -11.79 7.37
C PRO A 138 -33.71 -11.54 6.98
N VAL A 139 -34.64 -12.38 7.44
CA VAL A 139 -36.07 -12.20 7.16
C VAL A 139 -36.71 -11.39 8.27
N ASP A 140 -36.46 -10.08 8.20
CA ASP A 140 -36.90 -9.10 9.18
C ASP A 140 -37.24 -7.76 8.52
N VAL A 141 -38.00 -6.92 9.22
CA VAL A 141 -38.33 -5.56 8.77
C VAL A 141 -37.20 -4.62 9.16
N HIS A 142 -36.66 -3.88 8.18
CA HIS A 142 -35.67 -2.82 8.42
C HIS A 142 -36.34 -1.66 9.14
N LYS A 143 -35.84 -1.29 10.33
CA LYS A 143 -36.54 -0.34 11.22
C LYS A 143 -36.68 1.06 10.63
N GLU A 144 -35.68 1.51 9.88
CA GLU A 144 -35.66 2.86 9.30
C GLU A 144 -36.45 2.94 7.99
N GLU A 145 -36.45 1.86 7.21
CA GLU A 145 -37.03 1.84 5.85
C GLU A 145 -38.45 1.25 5.82
N GLY A 146 -38.87 0.60 6.91
CA GLY A 146 -40.23 0.04 7.06
C GLY A 146 -40.53 -1.17 6.15
N VAL A 147 -39.55 -1.70 5.43
CA VAL A 147 -39.68 -2.84 4.49
C VAL A 147 -38.83 -4.02 4.91
N TYR A 148 -39.12 -5.21 4.39
CA TYR A 148 -38.29 -6.39 4.65
C TYR A 148 -36.88 -6.24 4.08
N VAL A 149 -35.85 -6.74 4.76
CA VAL A 149 -34.46 -6.65 4.29
C VAL A 149 -34.25 -7.25 2.89
N PRO A 150 -34.81 -8.44 2.54
CA PRO A 150 -34.73 -8.96 1.17
C PRO A 150 -35.37 -8.03 0.14
N GLU A 151 -36.46 -7.34 0.48
CA GLU A 151 -37.08 -6.35 -0.38
C GLU A 151 -36.16 -5.16 -0.60
N LEU A 152 -35.61 -4.61 0.48
CA LEU A 152 -34.75 -3.44 0.45
C LEU A 152 -33.53 -3.64 -0.46
N ILE A 153 -32.83 -4.77 -0.30
CA ILE A 153 -31.55 -5.00 -1.00
C ILE A 153 -31.72 -5.43 -2.47
N PHE A 154 -32.90 -5.89 -2.89
CA PHE A 154 -33.17 -6.34 -4.28
C PHE A 154 -34.18 -5.47 -5.05
N GLY A 155 -34.97 -4.65 -4.35
CA GLY A 155 -36.04 -3.83 -4.93
C GLY A 155 -35.80 -2.32 -4.88
N HIS A 156 -34.83 -1.85 -4.09
CA HIS A 156 -34.51 -0.43 -3.96
C HIS A 156 -33.09 -0.16 -4.48
N LEU A 157 -32.94 0.85 -5.34
CA LEU A 157 -31.62 1.32 -5.79
C LEU A 157 -30.82 1.88 -4.61
N LEU A 158 -29.48 1.95 -4.75
CA LEU A 158 -28.57 2.54 -3.76
C LEU A 158 -28.58 1.87 -2.37
N THR A 159 -28.88 0.57 -2.31
CA THR A 159 -28.82 -0.21 -1.05
C THR A 159 -27.63 -1.19 -1.08
N SER A 160 -26.84 -1.26 -0.01
CA SER A 160 -25.68 -2.16 0.06
C SER A 160 -25.29 -2.44 1.50
N SER A 161 -24.80 -3.65 1.77
CA SER A 161 -24.14 -3.97 3.05
C SER A 161 -22.71 -3.40 3.14
N ASN A 162 -22.22 -2.77 2.07
CA ASN A 162 -20.81 -2.46 1.86
C ASN A 162 -20.50 -0.95 1.85
N TYR A 163 -21.36 -0.11 2.42
CA TYR A 163 -21.12 1.35 2.54
C TYR A 163 -20.19 1.77 3.68
N ASN A 164 -19.75 0.82 4.52
CA ASN A 164 -18.81 1.11 5.60
C ASN A 164 -17.37 0.80 5.17
N ASP A 165 -16.67 1.80 4.63
CA ASP A 165 -15.29 1.71 4.15
C ASP A 165 -14.24 1.48 5.25
N SER A 166 -14.65 1.54 6.53
CA SER A 166 -13.80 1.23 7.69
C SER A 166 -13.42 -0.26 7.76
N GLU A 167 -14.22 -1.15 7.16
CA GLU A 167 -13.99 -2.59 7.17
C GLU A 167 -13.38 -3.04 5.84
N LYS A 168 -12.08 -3.38 5.83
CA LYS A 168 -11.42 -3.97 4.66
C LYS A 168 -12.05 -5.33 4.32
N LYS A 169 -12.96 -5.37 3.36
CA LYS A 169 -13.62 -6.60 2.88
C LYS A 169 -13.10 -7.01 1.50
N ILE A 170 -12.93 -8.32 1.31
CA ILE A 170 -12.47 -8.97 0.07
C ILE A 170 -13.69 -9.51 -0.71
N THR A 171 -14.74 -8.69 -0.85
CA THR A 171 -15.97 -9.07 -1.58
C THR A 171 -16.05 -8.35 -2.92
N GLY A 172 -16.64 -8.99 -3.93
CA GLY A 172 -16.77 -8.46 -5.29
C GLY A 172 -17.77 -7.30 -5.41
N GLY A 173 -18.88 -7.34 -4.66
CA GLY A 173 -19.89 -6.27 -4.68
C GLY A 173 -19.41 -4.99 -4.01
N ARG A 174 -19.20 -3.90 -4.75
CA ARG A 174 -18.77 -2.59 -4.17
C ARG A 174 -19.82 -1.49 -4.27
N ASN A 175 -20.55 -1.44 -5.38
CA ASN A 175 -21.33 -0.24 -5.71
C ASN A 175 -22.83 -0.35 -5.37
N GLY A 176 -23.30 -1.47 -4.82
CA GLY A 176 -24.71 -1.65 -4.44
C GLY A 176 -25.72 -1.81 -5.58
N TYR A 177 -25.30 -1.78 -6.86
CA TYR A 177 -26.20 -1.87 -8.02
C TYR A 177 -26.50 -3.29 -8.52
N GLY A 178 -25.55 -4.22 -8.38
CA GLY A 178 -25.49 -5.47 -9.15
C GLY A 178 -26.81 -6.26 -9.25
N ALA A 179 -27.35 -6.70 -8.11
CA ALA A 179 -28.57 -7.50 -8.11
C ALA A 179 -29.82 -6.73 -8.56
N LYS A 180 -29.86 -5.40 -8.36
CA LYS A 180 -30.96 -4.56 -8.84
C LYS A 180 -30.90 -4.40 -10.34
N LEU A 181 -29.70 -4.30 -10.93
CA LEU A 181 -29.56 -4.27 -12.39
C LEU A 181 -30.13 -5.54 -13.02
N ALA A 182 -29.89 -6.71 -12.41
CA ALA A 182 -30.55 -7.93 -12.85
C ALA A 182 -32.08 -7.87 -12.75
N ASN A 183 -32.63 -7.30 -11.68
CA ASN A 183 -34.07 -7.08 -11.54
C ASN A 183 -34.64 -6.10 -12.59
N ILE A 184 -33.96 -4.96 -12.81
CA ILE A 184 -34.35 -3.93 -13.79
C ILE A 184 -34.35 -4.49 -15.22
N PHE A 185 -33.38 -5.33 -15.57
CA PHE A 185 -33.32 -5.95 -16.90
C PHE A 185 -34.03 -7.31 -16.97
N SER A 186 -35.01 -7.55 -16.09
CA SER A 186 -35.85 -8.75 -16.09
C SER A 186 -37.34 -8.42 -16.19
N THR A 187 -38.08 -9.32 -16.85
CA THR A 187 -39.56 -9.30 -16.86
C THR A 187 -40.13 -9.86 -15.56
N GLU A 188 -39.43 -10.82 -14.95
CA GLU A 188 -39.74 -11.42 -13.67
C GLU A 188 -38.44 -11.64 -12.87
N PHE A 189 -38.42 -11.23 -11.61
CA PHE A 189 -37.29 -11.43 -10.71
C PHE A 189 -37.81 -11.87 -9.34
N THR A 190 -37.45 -13.08 -8.92
CA THR A 190 -37.91 -13.68 -7.67
C THR A 190 -36.76 -13.89 -6.71
N VAL A 191 -36.92 -13.37 -5.50
CA VAL A 191 -36.02 -13.59 -4.36
C VAL A 191 -36.66 -14.61 -3.44
N GLU A 192 -35.96 -15.71 -3.18
CA GLU A 192 -36.33 -16.69 -2.16
C GLU A 192 -35.17 -16.92 -1.20
N THR A 193 -35.42 -16.93 0.10
CA THR A 193 -34.37 -17.16 1.11
C THR A 193 -34.94 -17.78 2.37
N CYS A 194 -34.12 -18.59 3.05
CA CYS A 194 -34.41 -19.12 4.38
C CYS A 194 -33.43 -18.52 5.40
N ASP A 195 -33.98 -17.87 6.43
CA ASP A 195 -33.26 -17.42 7.61
C ASP A 195 -33.54 -18.38 8.76
N GLY A 196 -32.68 -19.37 8.93
CA GLY A 196 -32.80 -20.35 9.99
C GLY A 196 -32.72 -19.74 11.40
N SER A 197 -32.05 -18.59 11.56
CA SER A 197 -31.95 -17.92 12.86
C SER A 197 -33.29 -17.34 13.33
N ARG A 198 -34.13 -16.91 12.38
CA ARG A 198 -35.50 -16.43 12.63
C ARG A 198 -36.58 -17.46 12.30
N GLN A 199 -36.19 -18.63 11.78
CA GLN A 199 -37.07 -19.70 11.32
C GLN A 199 -38.14 -19.23 10.31
N ARG A 200 -37.74 -18.30 9.44
CA ARG A 200 -38.61 -17.70 8.42
C ARG A 200 -38.05 -17.93 7.03
N ARG A 201 -38.91 -18.38 6.12
CA ARG A 201 -38.71 -18.37 4.68
C ARG A 201 -39.41 -17.16 4.09
N TYR A 202 -38.72 -16.50 3.16
CA TYR A 202 -39.21 -15.36 2.41
C TYR A 202 -39.28 -15.69 0.93
N LYS A 203 -40.34 -15.25 0.25
CA LYS A 203 -40.46 -15.25 -1.21
C LYS A 203 -41.11 -13.96 -1.70
N GLN A 204 -40.48 -13.26 -2.62
CA GLN A 204 -41.06 -12.09 -3.28
C GLN A 204 -40.70 -12.06 -4.75
N THR A 205 -41.64 -11.64 -5.59
CA THR A 205 -41.46 -11.50 -7.03
C THR A 205 -41.69 -10.06 -7.45
N PHE A 206 -40.76 -9.54 -8.24
CA PHE A 206 -40.81 -8.26 -8.93
C PHE A 206 -41.08 -8.52 -10.41
N SER A 207 -41.76 -7.58 -11.06
CA SER A 207 -42.06 -7.63 -12.49
C SER A 207 -41.93 -6.25 -13.13
N ASP A 208 -41.97 -6.23 -14.47
CA ASP A 208 -41.87 -5.03 -15.30
C ASP A 208 -40.64 -4.19 -14.96
N ASN A 209 -39.45 -4.78 -15.10
CA ASN A 209 -38.20 -4.05 -14.93
C ASN A 209 -38.07 -3.40 -13.54
N MET A 210 -38.46 -4.13 -12.48
CA MET A 210 -38.50 -3.67 -11.08
C MET A 210 -39.56 -2.59 -10.77
N GLN A 211 -40.42 -2.20 -11.72
CA GLN A 211 -41.46 -1.18 -11.48
C GLN A 211 -42.64 -1.73 -10.66
N ARG A 212 -42.91 -3.03 -10.76
CA ARG A 212 -43.97 -3.69 -9.98
C ARG A 212 -43.35 -4.64 -8.97
N LYS A 213 -43.85 -4.54 -7.73
CA LYS A 213 -43.43 -5.38 -6.60
C LYS A 213 -44.62 -6.16 -6.08
N GLY A 214 -44.53 -7.48 -6.08
CA GLY A 214 -45.51 -8.35 -5.42
C GLY A 214 -45.36 -8.34 -3.89
N ASN A 215 -46.43 -8.70 -3.19
CA ASN A 215 -46.38 -8.84 -1.73
C ASN A 215 -45.46 -10.01 -1.32
N PRO A 216 -44.62 -9.84 -0.28
CA PRO A 216 -43.79 -10.92 0.22
C PRO A 216 -44.63 -12.03 0.87
N LYS A 217 -44.30 -13.28 0.55
CA LYS A 217 -44.85 -14.48 1.18
C LYS A 217 -43.88 -14.96 2.24
N ILE A 218 -44.31 -14.94 3.51
CA ILE A 218 -43.54 -15.43 4.64
C ILE A 218 -44.11 -16.76 5.11
N SER A 219 -43.27 -17.77 5.28
CA SER A 219 -43.64 -19.06 5.87
C SER A 219 -42.59 -19.51 6.89
N GLU A 220 -42.89 -20.52 7.69
CA GLU A 220 -41.92 -21.09 8.63
C GLU A 220 -40.85 -21.92 7.90
N CYS A 221 -39.65 -22.01 8.49
CA CYS A 221 -38.61 -22.95 8.08
C CYS A 221 -37.86 -23.54 9.30
N LYS A 222 -37.09 -24.61 9.09
CA LYS A 222 -36.30 -25.20 10.19
C LYS A 222 -35.14 -24.27 10.54
N SER A 223 -34.67 -24.34 11.78
CA SER A 223 -33.49 -23.58 12.21
C SER A 223 -32.20 -23.96 11.45
N SER A 224 -32.16 -25.18 10.92
CA SER A 224 -31.08 -25.67 10.06
C SER A 224 -31.13 -25.12 8.64
N ASP A 225 -32.25 -24.57 8.19
CA ASP A 225 -32.44 -24.17 6.79
C ASP A 225 -31.84 -22.78 6.56
N ASN A 226 -30.72 -22.74 5.83
CA ASN A 226 -30.06 -21.49 5.45
C ASN A 226 -29.64 -21.56 3.98
N TRP A 227 -30.22 -20.69 3.16
CA TRP A 227 -29.91 -20.57 1.74
C TRP A 227 -30.55 -19.32 1.12
N THR A 228 -30.06 -18.94 -0.05
CA THR A 228 -30.62 -17.88 -0.90
C THR A 228 -30.76 -18.40 -2.34
N CYS A 229 -31.85 -18.03 -3.00
CA CYS A 229 -32.16 -18.39 -4.37
C CYS A 229 -32.68 -17.16 -5.11
N ILE A 230 -32.04 -16.82 -6.21
CA ILE A 230 -32.49 -15.78 -7.13
C ILE A 230 -32.90 -16.46 -8.43
N THR A 231 -34.14 -16.22 -8.86
CA THR A 231 -34.68 -16.72 -10.12
C THR A 231 -35.13 -15.53 -10.96
N PHE A 232 -34.64 -15.39 -12.18
CA PHE A 232 -35.01 -14.26 -13.02
C PHE A 232 -35.19 -14.65 -14.48
N LYS A 233 -36.08 -13.93 -15.16
CA LYS A 233 -36.35 -14.02 -16.60
C LYS A 233 -35.88 -12.73 -17.25
N PRO A 234 -34.71 -12.73 -17.91
CA PRO A 234 -34.21 -11.53 -18.58
C PRO A 234 -35.25 -10.95 -19.54
N ASP A 235 -35.31 -9.63 -19.63
CA ASP A 235 -36.12 -8.94 -20.61
C ASP A 235 -35.41 -8.97 -21.97
N LEU A 236 -35.51 -10.12 -22.64
CA LEU A 236 -34.80 -10.41 -23.88
C LEU A 236 -35.10 -9.41 -25.00
N VAL A 237 -36.28 -8.78 -24.99
CA VAL A 237 -36.64 -7.72 -25.94
C VAL A 237 -35.67 -6.54 -25.83
N LYS A 238 -35.27 -6.15 -24.61
CA LYS A 238 -34.27 -5.09 -24.39
C LYS A 238 -32.87 -5.47 -24.88
N PHE A 239 -32.59 -6.76 -25.03
CA PHE A 239 -31.34 -7.29 -25.57
C PHE A 239 -31.42 -7.65 -27.06
N GLY A 240 -32.53 -7.34 -27.73
CA GLY A 240 -32.74 -7.70 -29.15
C GLY A 240 -32.83 -9.22 -29.37
N MET A 241 -33.40 -9.95 -28.40
CA MET A 241 -33.47 -11.40 -28.37
C MET A 241 -34.90 -11.89 -28.09
N SER A 242 -35.22 -13.10 -28.55
CA SER A 242 -36.48 -13.80 -28.24
C SER A 242 -36.28 -14.99 -27.30
N GLU A 243 -35.08 -15.57 -27.30
CA GLU A 243 -34.72 -16.74 -26.50
C GLU A 243 -33.26 -16.67 -26.02
N LEU A 244 -32.94 -17.43 -24.97
CA LEU A 244 -31.57 -17.69 -24.55
C LEU A 244 -30.95 -18.72 -25.51
N ASP A 245 -30.46 -18.27 -26.65
CA ASP A 245 -29.84 -19.12 -27.67
C ASP A 245 -28.54 -19.80 -27.19
N ASP A 246 -28.07 -20.76 -27.99
CA ASP A 246 -26.87 -21.54 -27.69
C ASP A 246 -25.61 -20.68 -27.52
N GLU A 247 -25.51 -19.57 -28.26
CA GLU A 247 -24.38 -18.64 -28.14
C GLU A 247 -24.35 -18.03 -26.73
N VAL A 248 -25.46 -17.43 -26.28
CA VAL A 248 -25.55 -16.86 -24.92
C VAL A 248 -25.37 -17.94 -23.87
N VAL A 249 -26.07 -19.07 -23.99
CA VAL A 249 -25.99 -20.18 -23.02
C VAL A 249 -24.56 -20.69 -22.89
N SER A 250 -23.79 -20.74 -23.98
CA SER A 250 -22.38 -21.16 -23.94
C SER A 250 -21.50 -20.21 -23.11
N VAL A 251 -21.74 -18.90 -23.18
CA VAL A 251 -21.00 -17.89 -22.39
C VAL A 251 -21.40 -17.96 -20.92
N LEU A 252 -22.70 -18.05 -20.63
CA LEU A 252 -23.19 -18.17 -19.25
C LEU A 252 -22.70 -19.47 -18.62
N ARG A 253 -22.76 -20.59 -19.35
CA ARG A 253 -22.20 -21.87 -18.93
C ARG A 253 -20.72 -21.74 -18.62
N ARG A 254 -19.91 -21.16 -19.51
CA ARG A 254 -18.47 -20.93 -19.24
C ARG A 254 -18.29 -20.20 -17.91
N ARG A 255 -19.07 -19.17 -17.66
CA ARG A 255 -18.98 -18.39 -16.42
C ARG A 255 -19.28 -19.20 -15.15
N VAL A 256 -20.13 -20.22 -15.22
CA VAL A 256 -20.32 -21.18 -14.10
C VAL A 256 -19.05 -22.02 -13.87
N TYR A 257 -18.36 -22.44 -14.93
CA TYR A 257 -17.08 -23.15 -14.83
C TYR A 257 -15.97 -22.24 -14.27
N ASP A 258 -15.92 -20.98 -14.68
CA ASP A 258 -15.00 -19.98 -14.10
C ASP A 258 -15.21 -19.91 -12.57
N MET A 259 -16.46 -19.89 -12.13
CA MET A 259 -16.81 -19.83 -10.71
C MET A 259 -16.39 -21.09 -9.94
N ALA A 260 -16.55 -22.28 -10.54
CA ALA A 260 -16.06 -23.53 -9.97
C ALA A 260 -14.53 -23.54 -9.83
N GLY A 261 -13.80 -23.00 -10.82
CA GLY A 261 -12.35 -22.87 -10.78
C GLY A 261 -11.85 -21.92 -9.68
N VAL A 262 -12.51 -20.78 -9.51
CA VAL A 262 -12.11 -19.74 -8.52
C VAL A 262 -12.43 -20.16 -7.09
N LEU A 263 -13.59 -20.79 -6.85
CA LEU A 263 -13.98 -21.23 -5.50
C LEU A 263 -13.25 -22.50 -5.04
N GLY A 264 -12.76 -23.31 -5.99
CA GLY A 264 -11.98 -24.51 -5.74
C GLY A 264 -12.70 -25.56 -4.87
N LYS A 265 -11.94 -26.37 -4.11
CA LYS A 265 -12.51 -27.49 -3.31
C LYS A 265 -13.49 -27.07 -2.23
N GLY A 266 -13.50 -25.79 -1.84
CA GLY A 266 -14.31 -25.29 -0.74
C GLY A 266 -15.80 -25.15 -1.06
N VAL A 267 -16.18 -25.17 -2.35
CA VAL A 267 -17.57 -25.02 -2.79
C VAL A 267 -17.87 -25.95 -3.97
N LYS A 268 -18.95 -26.72 -3.87
CA LYS A 268 -19.49 -27.60 -4.90
C LYS A 268 -20.37 -26.77 -5.83
N VAL A 269 -19.98 -26.63 -7.09
CA VAL A 269 -20.76 -25.91 -8.10
C VAL A 269 -21.51 -26.90 -8.99
N PHE A 270 -22.81 -26.65 -9.20
CA PHE A 270 -23.67 -27.43 -10.08
C PHE A 270 -24.18 -26.58 -11.24
N TYR A 271 -24.27 -27.17 -12.42
CA TYR A 271 -24.87 -26.59 -13.61
C TYR A 271 -25.97 -27.53 -14.12
N ASN A 272 -27.23 -27.05 -14.16
CA ASN A 272 -28.42 -27.82 -14.55
C ASN A 272 -28.51 -29.21 -13.85
N GLY A 273 -28.25 -29.22 -12.54
CA GLY A 273 -28.24 -30.45 -11.72
C GLY A 273 -26.97 -31.29 -11.78
N GLU A 274 -26.06 -31.07 -12.73
CA GLU A 274 -24.79 -31.78 -12.84
C GLU A 274 -23.70 -31.09 -12.01
N ARG A 275 -22.95 -31.86 -11.21
CA ARG A 275 -21.84 -31.33 -10.43
C ARG A 275 -20.61 -31.13 -11.31
N LEU A 276 -20.07 -29.91 -11.34
CA LEU A 276 -18.82 -29.61 -12.04
C LEU A 276 -17.63 -30.21 -11.29
N SER A 277 -16.89 -31.10 -11.94
CA SER A 277 -15.76 -31.85 -11.36
C SER A 277 -14.44 -31.08 -11.42
N ILE A 278 -14.40 -29.84 -10.93
CA ILE A 278 -13.19 -29.01 -10.85
C ILE A 278 -12.74 -28.96 -9.39
N LYS A 279 -11.61 -29.59 -9.06
CA LYS A 279 -11.09 -29.68 -7.69
C LYS A 279 -9.95 -28.70 -7.42
N SER A 280 -9.46 -27.97 -8.40
CA SER A 280 -8.46 -26.94 -8.17
C SER A 280 -8.46 -25.91 -9.29
N PHE A 281 -7.92 -24.73 -9.01
CA PHE A 281 -7.68 -23.75 -10.07
C PHE A 281 -6.76 -24.31 -11.17
N GLN A 282 -5.84 -25.21 -10.82
CA GLN A 282 -5.01 -25.92 -11.81
C GLN A 282 -5.85 -26.79 -12.74
N GLU A 283 -6.78 -27.59 -12.19
CA GLU A 283 -7.68 -28.41 -13.03
C GLU A 283 -8.55 -27.56 -13.96
N TYR A 284 -8.96 -26.37 -13.51
CA TYR A 284 -9.64 -25.40 -14.38
C TYR A 284 -8.73 -24.89 -15.51
N VAL A 285 -7.47 -24.53 -15.20
CA VAL A 285 -6.49 -24.11 -16.22
C VAL A 285 -6.23 -25.21 -17.25
N ASP A 286 -6.14 -26.47 -16.81
CA ASP A 286 -5.91 -27.62 -17.68
C ASP A 286 -7.02 -27.78 -18.74
N MET A 287 -8.25 -27.29 -18.48
CA MET A 287 -9.35 -27.30 -19.45
C MET A 287 -9.09 -26.40 -20.68
N TYR A 288 -8.21 -25.41 -20.56
CA TYR A 288 -7.77 -24.54 -21.66
C TYR A 288 -6.56 -25.11 -22.41
N LEU A 289 -5.70 -25.87 -21.72
CA LEU A 289 -4.42 -26.32 -22.24
C LEU A 289 -4.48 -27.71 -22.92
N GLY A 290 -5.50 -28.52 -22.62
CA GLY A 290 -5.66 -29.88 -23.18
C GLY A 290 -4.70 -30.91 -22.56
N PRO A 291 -4.73 -32.19 -23.03
CA PRO A 291 -3.95 -33.27 -22.41
C PRO A 291 -2.44 -33.01 -22.45
N LYS A 292 -1.83 -33.18 -21.27
CA LYS A 292 -0.41 -32.97 -20.99
C LYS A 292 0.49 -33.74 -21.95
N THR A 293 1.08 -33.06 -22.93
CA THR A 293 2.27 -33.61 -23.62
C THR A 293 3.46 -32.67 -23.61
N LYS A 294 3.30 -31.36 -23.36
CA LYS A 294 4.42 -30.42 -23.29
C LYS A 294 4.09 -29.28 -22.31
N GLU A 295 4.36 -29.49 -21.03
CA GLU A 295 4.14 -28.48 -19.97
C GLU A 295 5.00 -27.22 -20.17
N THR A 296 6.07 -27.29 -20.98
CA THR A 296 6.96 -26.16 -21.27
C THR A 296 7.26 -26.10 -22.77
N LEU A 297 6.91 -24.98 -23.42
CA LEU A 297 7.38 -24.66 -24.77
C LEU A 297 8.87 -24.32 -24.69
N THR A 298 9.74 -25.26 -25.06
CA THR A 298 11.20 -25.06 -25.08
C THR A 298 11.72 -24.41 -26.37
N LEU A 299 10.83 -24.19 -27.34
CA LEU A 299 11.16 -23.57 -28.60
C LEU A 299 11.62 -22.13 -28.33
N ARG A 300 12.79 -21.75 -28.86
CA ARG A 300 13.34 -20.41 -28.67
C ARG A 300 12.43 -19.40 -29.39
N ALA A 301 12.24 -18.22 -28.80
CA ALA A 301 11.39 -17.17 -29.38
C ALA A 301 11.80 -16.80 -30.82
N THR A 302 13.10 -16.86 -31.13
CA THR A 302 13.64 -16.65 -32.50
C THR A 302 13.20 -17.70 -33.51
N SER A 303 12.69 -18.83 -33.05
CA SER A 303 12.24 -19.97 -33.86
C SER A 303 10.72 -20.08 -33.96
N PHE A 304 9.95 -19.07 -33.50
CA PHE A 304 8.48 -19.08 -33.54
C PHE A 304 7.90 -18.81 -34.93
N GLY A 305 8.70 -18.36 -35.90
CA GLY A 305 8.22 -17.98 -37.23
C GLY A 305 7.35 -16.72 -37.25
N SER A 306 7.11 -16.10 -36.09
CA SER A 306 6.37 -14.86 -35.90
C SER A 306 6.86 -14.15 -34.63
N LYS A 307 6.63 -12.83 -34.54
CA LYS A 307 6.90 -12.04 -33.34
C LYS A 307 5.57 -11.60 -32.74
N CYS A 308 5.40 -11.81 -31.44
CA CYS A 308 4.29 -11.24 -30.69
C CYS A 308 4.77 -9.93 -30.06
N GLU A 309 4.51 -8.81 -30.74
CA GLU A 309 4.75 -7.48 -30.18
C GLU A 309 3.49 -7.00 -29.49
N LEU A 310 3.59 -6.69 -28.21
CA LEU A 310 2.45 -6.20 -27.44
C LEU A 310 2.13 -4.77 -27.89
N PRO A 311 0.88 -4.47 -28.31
CA PRO A 311 0.52 -3.13 -28.73
C PRO A 311 0.69 -2.11 -27.59
N PRO A 312 1.26 -0.92 -27.83
CA PRO A 312 1.42 0.11 -26.80
C PRO A 312 0.11 0.48 -26.09
N LEU A 313 -1.01 0.48 -26.83
CA LEU A 313 -2.35 0.73 -26.30
C LEU A 313 -2.80 -0.34 -25.29
N LEU A 314 -2.39 -1.59 -25.48
CA LEU A 314 -2.68 -2.66 -24.53
C LEU A 314 -1.89 -2.45 -23.23
N ILE A 315 -0.61 -2.07 -23.34
CA ILE A 315 0.25 -1.76 -22.19
C ILE A 315 -0.33 -0.59 -21.40
N ASP A 316 -0.72 0.48 -22.09
CA ASP A 316 -1.32 1.67 -21.45
C ASP A 316 -2.65 1.35 -20.75
N LYS A 317 -3.52 0.53 -21.37
CA LYS A 317 -4.75 0.06 -20.73
C LYS A 317 -4.49 -0.80 -19.50
N VAL A 318 -3.49 -1.68 -19.53
CA VAL A 318 -3.10 -2.52 -18.37
C VAL A 318 -2.55 -1.66 -17.23
N LEU A 319 -1.73 -0.65 -17.54
CA LEU A 319 -1.21 0.29 -16.55
C LEU A 319 -2.32 1.15 -15.91
N LYS A 320 -3.35 1.51 -16.69
CA LYS A 320 -4.52 2.29 -16.24
C LYS A 320 -5.59 1.46 -15.51
N ALA A 321 -5.54 0.13 -15.59
CA ALA A 321 -6.51 -0.75 -14.96
C ALA A 321 -6.35 -0.91 -13.42
N GLY A 322 -5.52 -0.09 -12.77
CA GLY A 322 -5.27 -0.15 -11.31
C GLY A 322 -4.47 -1.37 -10.83
N LEU A 323 -4.03 -2.22 -11.77
CA LEU A 323 -3.11 -3.33 -11.50
C LEU A 323 -1.72 -2.83 -11.09
N SER A 324 -1.28 -1.70 -11.65
CA SER A 324 -0.02 -1.02 -11.31
C SER A 324 0.08 -0.72 -9.82
N ASP A 325 -0.92 -0.06 -9.24
CA ASP A 325 -0.94 0.26 -7.80
C ASP A 325 -0.96 -0.99 -6.93
N SER A 326 -1.66 -2.04 -7.35
CA SER A 326 -1.71 -3.32 -6.63
C SER A 326 -0.37 -4.06 -6.70
N ILE A 327 0.31 -4.01 -7.84
CA ILE A 327 1.65 -4.58 -8.04
C ILE A 327 2.69 -3.79 -7.25
N ILE A 328 2.62 -2.46 -7.26
CA ILE A 328 3.50 -1.58 -6.48
C ILE A 328 3.29 -1.85 -4.99
N LYS A 329 2.05 -1.84 -4.49
CA LYS A 329 1.74 -2.16 -3.08
C LYS A 329 2.18 -3.56 -2.69
N PHE A 330 2.01 -4.56 -3.57
CA PHE A 330 2.47 -5.92 -3.31
C PHE A 330 4.01 -6.00 -3.30
N ALA A 331 4.69 -5.31 -4.22
CA ALA A 331 6.14 -5.23 -4.28
C ALA A 331 6.71 -4.51 -3.04
N GLU A 332 6.10 -3.40 -2.62
CA GLU A 332 6.42 -2.68 -1.39
C GLU A 332 6.18 -3.55 -0.16
N PHE A 333 5.03 -4.22 -0.07
CA PHE A 333 4.72 -5.14 1.04
C PHE A 333 5.73 -6.29 1.13
N LYS A 334 6.08 -6.90 -0.01
CA LYS A 334 7.06 -7.99 -0.07
C LYS A 334 8.46 -7.48 0.33
N SER A 335 8.86 -6.33 -0.19
CA SER A 335 10.12 -5.65 0.14
C SER A 335 10.22 -5.32 1.63
N GLN A 336 9.18 -4.71 2.21
CA GLN A 336 9.11 -4.42 3.64
C GLN A 336 9.13 -5.69 4.49
N LYS A 337 8.42 -6.74 4.08
CA LYS A 337 8.42 -8.04 4.77
C LYS A 337 9.81 -8.66 4.79
N ASP A 338 10.56 -8.57 3.69
CA ASP A 338 11.92 -9.10 3.60
C ASP A 338 12.90 -8.30 4.45
N LEU A 339 12.79 -6.96 4.48
CA LEU A 339 13.60 -6.10 5.35
C LEU A 339 13.35 -6.34 6.84
N LYS A 340 12.10 -6.64 7.23
CA LYS A 340 11.70 -6.96 8.60
C LYS A 340 12.30 -8.25 9.15
N LYS A 341 12.67 -9.22 8.29
CA LYS A 341 13.27 -10.49 8.73
C LYS A 341 14.58 -10.32 9.50
N GLY A 342 15.31 -9.24 9.22
CA GLY A 342 16.58 -8.91 9.88
C GLY A 342 16.46 -7.89 11.00
N ASP A 343 15.25 -7.59 11.47
CA ASP A 343 15.03 -6.61 12.54
C ASP A 343 15.60 -7.07 13.87
N GLY A 344 16.16 -6.12 14.61
CA GLY A 344 16.60 -6.33 15.98
C GLY A 344 15.43 -6.27 16.96
N SER A 345 15.74 -6.59 18.22
CA SER A 345 14.83 -6.36 19.33
C SER A 345 15.63 -6.03 20.58
N LYS A 346 15.02 -5.32 21.52
CA LYS A 346 15.64 -5.08 22.82
C LYS A 346 15.83 -6.41 23.56
N ARG A 347 17.08 -6.82 23.68
CA ARG A 347 17.51 -8.02 24.42
C ARG A 347 18.71 -7.65 25.28
N SER A 348 18.82 -8.22 26.48
CA SER A 348 19.93 -7.93 27.38
C SER A 348 21.27 -8.53 26.93
N ARG A 349 21.25 -9.56 26.08
CA ARG A 349 22.45 -10.20 25.53
C ARG A 349 22.25 -10.57 24.08
N LEU A 350 23.31 -10.44 23.30
CA LEU A 350 23.38 -10.88 21.91
C LEU A 350 24.38 -12.04 21.78
N VAL A 351 24.04 -13.03 20.96
CA VAL A 351 24.87 -14.21 20.72
C VAL A 351 25.40 -14.17 19.29
N GLY A 352 26.67 -14.55 19.09
CA GLY A 352 27.25 -14.71 17.74
C GLY A 352 27.82 -13.43 17.11
N MET A 353 27.98 -12.33 17.84
CA MET A 353 28.63 -11.11 17.34
C MET A 353 30.04 -10.94 17.90
N ALA A 354 31.00 -11.62 17.29
CA ALA A 354 32.40 -11.66 17.75
C ALA A 354 33.12 -10.29 17.74
N LYS A 355 32.71 -9.36 16.88
CA LYS A 355 33.32 -8.03 16.76
C LYS A 355 32.72 -6.98 17.70
N LEU A 356 31.62 -7.27 18.37
CA LEU A 356 30.96 -6.35 19.30
C LEU A 356 31.59 -6.46 20.69
N ASP A 357 32.07 -5.34 21.20
CA ASP A 357 32.32 -5.16 22.63
C ASP A 357 31.09 -4.49 23.22
N ASP A 358 30.19 -5.30 23.79
CA ASP A 358 28.87 -4.86 24.22
C ASP A 358 28.95 -4.15 25.58
N ALA A 359 28.16 -3.10 25.78
CA ALA A 359 28.07 -2.44 27.09
C ALA A 359 27.36 -3.36 28.10
N ASN A 360 27.80 -3.37 29.37
CA ASN A 360 27.22 -4.28 30.37
C ASN A 360 25.72 -4.02 30.60
N ASP A 361 25.25 -2.77 30.45
CA ASP A 361 23.86 -2.39 30.66
C ASP A 361 23.01 -2.41 29.37
N ALA A 362 23.61 -2.74 28.22
CA ALA A 362 22.94 -2.65 26.92
C ALA A 362 21.73 -3.59 26.82
N GLY A 363 20.58 -3.03 26.45
CA GLY A 363 19.29 -3.75 26.42
C GLY A 363 18.66 -4.02 27.78
N GLY A 364 19.27 -3.60 28.88
CA GLY A 364 18.71 -3.64 30.23
C GLY A 364 17.85 -2.42 30.61
N PRO A 365 17.57 -2.21 31.90
CA PRO A 365 16.80 -1.04 32.39
C PRO A 365 17.52 0.30 32.19
N ARG A 366 18.86 0.30 32.18
CA ARG A 366 19.71 1.48 31.92
C ARG A 366 20.11 1.62 30.44
N SER A 367 19.47 0.87 29.54
CA SER A 367 19.80 0.91 28.10
C SER A 367 19.69 2.32 27.49
N ARG A 368 18.83 3.17 28.06
CA ARG A 368 18.63 4.56 27.61
C ARG A 368 19.88 5.43 27.80
N ASP A 369 20.74 5.07 28.76
CA ASP A 369 21.97 5.79 29.09
C ASP A 369 23.17 5.18 28.33
N CYS A 370 22.95 4.05 27.64
CA CYS A 370 24.00 3.37 26.90
C CYS A 370 24.24 4.02 25.53
N THR A 371 25.51 4.15 25.16
CA THR A 371 25.99 4.64 23.86
C THR A 371 26.68 3.51 23.10
N LEU A 372 26.25 3.25 21.87
CA LEU A 372 26.98 2.41 20.93
C LEU A 372 27.94 3.28 20.11
N ILE A 373 29.23 2.97 20.13
CA ILE A 373 30.25 3.64 19.33
C ILE A 373 30.49 2.80 18.06
N LEU A 374 30.17 3.36 16.89
CA LEU A 374 30.53 2.81 15.59
C LEU A 374 31.88 3.37 15.16
N THR A 375 32.86 2.50 14.92
CA THR A 375 34.23 2.92 14.59
C THR A 375 34.60 2.63 13.14
N GLU A 376 35.43 3.49 12.54
CA GLU A 376 36.05 3.23 11.24
C GLU A 376 37.16 2.18 11.36
N GLY A 377 36.81 0.92 11.14
CA GLY A 377 37.75 -0.19 11.20
C GLY A 377 38.19 -0.59 12.62
N ASP A 378 39.05 -1.62 12.66
CA ASP A 378 39.56 -2.21 13.90
C ASP A 378 40.62 -1.31 14.58
N SER A 379 41.27 -0.39 13.84
CA SER A 379 42.22 0.59 14.41
C SER A 379 41.51 1.59 15.32
N ALA A 380 40.44 2.23 14.83
CA ALA A 380 39.62 3.15 15.63
C ALA A 380 38.96 2.43 16.82
N LYS A 381 38.53 1.16 16.63
CA LYS A 381 38.06 0.32 17.73
C LYS A 381 39.08 0.20 18.87
N THR A 382 40.33 -0.06 18.55
CA THR A 382 41.39 -0.22 19.56
C THR A 382 41.56 1.05 20.40
N LEU A 383 41.43 2.22 19.76
CA LEU A 383 41.43 3.51 20.45
C LEU A 383 40.20 3.65 21.38
N ALA A 384 39.01 3.34 20.88
CA ALA A 384 37.78 3.41 21.68
C ALA A 384 37.84 2.50 22.91
N ILE A 385 38.27 1.24 22.74
CA ILE A 385 38.44 0.28 23.85
C ILE A 385 39.45 0.77 24.89
N SER A 386 40.51 1.44 24.46
CA SER A 386 41.49 2.05 25.37
C SER A 386 40.87 3.19 26.19
N GLY A 387 40.05 4.03 25.55
CA GLY A 387 39.28 5.08 26.19
C GLY A 387 38.23 4.58 27.19
N LEU A 388 37.57 3.46 26.88
CA LEU A 388 36.61 2.81 27.79
C LEU A 388 37.24 2.35 29.11
N GLY A 389 38.57 2.23 29.17
CA GLY A 389 39.28 2.00 30.43
C GLY A 389 39.10 3.13 31.46
N VAL A 390 38.69 4.33 31.04
CA VAL A 390 38.48 5.50 31.91
C VAL A 390 36.99 5.72 32.21
N VAL A 391 36.14 5.71 31.17
CA VAL A 391 34.70 5.98 31.32
C VAL A 391 33.89 4.75 31.76
N GLY A 392 34.51 3.57 31.73
CA GLY A 392 33.89 2.30 32.10
C GLY A 392 33.12 1.63 30.95
N ARG A 393 32.83 0.34 31.15
CA ARG A 393 32.17 -0.53 30.15
C ARG A 393 30.66 -0.71 30.38
N ASN A 394 30.09 -0.04 31.39
CA ASN A 394 28.68 -0.21 31.72
C ASN A 394 27.77 0.42 30.67
N GLN A 395 28.10 1.64 30.25
CA GLN A 395 27.27 2.44 29.36
C GLN A 395 27.82 2.55 27.94
N TYR A 396 29.00 2.02 27.63
CA TYR A 396 29.62 2.18 26.31
C TYR A 396 29.91 0.83 25.67
N GLY A 397 29.40 0.65 24.46
CA GLY A 397 29.71 -0.48 23.59
C GLY A 397 30.44 0.00 22.33
N VAL A 398 31.22 -0.87 21.69
CA VAL A 398 31.99 -0.55 20.48
C VAL A 398 31.78 -1.59 19.40
N PHE A 399 31.51 -1.14 18.17
CA PHE A 399 31.40 -2.01 17.01
C PHE A 399 32.15 -1.41 15.80
N PRO A 400 33.14 -2.15 15.24
CA PRO A 400 33.93 -1.67 14.10
C PRO A 400 33.21 -1.94 12.78
N LEU A 401 33.10 -0.91 11.95
CA LEU A 401 32.66 -1.04 10.56
C LEU A 401 33.83 -1.57 9.71
N ARG A 402 33.54 -2.47 8.77
CA ARG A 402 34.56 -3.01 7.85
C ARG A 402 35.01 -2.04 6.76
N GLY A 403 34.29 -0.94 6.56
CA GLY A 403 34.53 0.06 5.52
C GLY A 403 33.29 0.93 5.32
N LYS A 404 33.19 1.57 4.14
CA LYS A 404 32.04 2.40 3.78
C LYS A 404 30.74 1.59 3.85
N LEU A 405 29.76 2.13 4.57
CA LEU A 405 28.45 1.52 4.69
C LEU A 405 27.74 1.52 3.33
N LEU A 406 26.94 0.50 3.05
CA LEU A 406 26.16 0.45 1.82
C LEU A 406 25.17 1.62 1.77
N ASN A 407 25.14 2.39 0.68
CA ASN A 407 24.10 3.39 0.45
C ASN A 407 22.75 2.70 0.25
N VAL A 408 21.92 2.73 1.29
CA VAL A 408 20.68 1.94 1.36
C VAL A 408 19.54 2.47 0.49
N ARG A 409 19.57 3.75 0.10
CA ARG A 409 18.58 4.34 -0.81
C ARG A 409 18.67 3.77 -2.22
N GLU A 410 19.86 3.32 -2.57
CA GLU A 410 20.22 2.84 -3.90
C GLU A 410 20.36 1.32 -3.97
N ALA A 411 20.14 0.64 -2.84
CA ALA A 411 20.25 -0.80 -2.71
C ALA A 411 18.88 -1.46 -2.74
N SER A 412 18.79 -2.58 -3.44
CA SER A 412 17.60 -3.44 -3.35
C SER A 412 17.44 -4.04 -1.95
N ALA A 413 16.21 -4.39 -1.56
CA ALA A 413 15.95 -5.05 -0.28
C ALA A 413 16.78 -6.34 -0.09
N ALA A 414 17.05 -7.07 -1.18
CA ALA A 414 17.90 -8.25 -1.16
C ALA A 414 19.37 -7.92 -0.82
N GLN A 415 19.93 -6.85 -1.40
CA GLN A 415 21.28 -6.39 -1.09
C GLN A 415 21.39 -5.92 0.37
N ILE A 416 20.38 -5.21 0.88
CA ILE A 416 20.34 -4.76 2.27
C ILE A 416 20.23 -5.96 3.22
N ALA A 417 19.38 -6.94 2.90
CA ALA A 417 19.22 -8.16 3.69
C ALA A 417 20.52 -8.99 3.74
N ALA A 418 21.27 -9.04 2.63
CA ALA A 418 22.56 -9.73 2.55
C ALA A 418 23.73 -8.96 3.19
N ASN A 419 23.58 -7.66 3.46
CA ASN A 419 24.65 -6.85 4.03
C ASN A 419 24.77 -7.08 5.54
N GLN A 420 25.78 -7.84 5.94
CA GLN A 420 26.00 -8.22 7.33
C GLN A 420 26.25 -7.03 8.27
N GLU A 421 26.87 -5.95 7.81
CA GLU A 421 27.14 -4.77 8.65
C GLU A 421 25.82 -4.07 9.03
N ILE A 422 24.92 -3.88 8.08
CA ILE A 422 23.58 -3.34 8.34
C ILE A 422 22.79 -4.27 9.27
N GLN A 423 22.83 -5.59 9.02
CA GLN A 423 22.15 -6.54 9.90
C GLN A 423 22.72 -6.50 11.32
N ASN A 424 24.04 -6.43 11.48
CA ASN A 424 24.68 -6.30 12.78
C ASN A 424 24.23 -5.03 13.50
N ILE A 425 24.29 -3.85 12.86
CA ILE A 425 23.86 -2.59 13.48
C ILE A 425 22.40 -2.69 13.93
N LYS A 426 21.51 -3.23 13.08
CA LYS A 426 20.10 -3.45 13.45
C LYS A 426 19.96 -4.35 14.69
N GLN A 427 20.68 -5.46 14.74
CA GLN A 427 20.64 -6.38 15.89
C GLN A 427 21.24 -5.76 17.16
N ILE A 428 22.38 -5.05 17.05
CA ILE A 428 23.08 -4.42 18.18
C ILE A 428 22.20 -3.36 18.82
N MET A 429 21.61 -2.49 18.01
CA MET A 429 20.77 -1.38 18.45
C MET A 429 19.34 -1.81 18.80
N GLY A 430 18.86 -2.92 18.24
CA GLY A 430 17.46 -3.36 18.39
C GLY A 430 16.49 -2.65 17.44
N LEU A 431 16.95 -2.29 16.23
CA LEU A 431 16.18 -1.51 15.24
C LEU A 431 15.17 -2.38 14.48
N GLN A 432 13.96 -1.84 14.35
CA GLN A 432 12.78 -2.43 13.72
C GLN A 432 12.24 -1.53 12.60
N HIS A 433 12.00 -2.09 11.41
CA HIS A 433 11.51 -1.38 10.24
C HIS A 433 10.04 -1.00 10.37
N GLY A 434 9.69 0.19 9.87
CA GLY A 434 8.33 0.71 9.88
C GLY A 434 7.80 1.06 11.28
N LYS A 435 8.68 1.07 12.29
CA LYS A 435 8.36 1.53 13.63
C LYS A 435 8.65 3.03 13.72
N MET A 436 7.66 3.78 14.18
CA MET A 436 7.85 5.17 14.60
C MET A 436 8.36 5.17 16.05
N TYR A 437 9.54 5.72 16.26
CA TYR A 437 10.18 5.82 17.57
C TYR A 437 9.89 7.20 18.18
N GLU A 438 9.11 7.21 19.25
CA GLU A 438 8.89 8.42 20.07
C GLU A 438 10.03 8.66 21.06
N ASN A 439 10.72 7.58 21.46
CA ASN A 439 11.85 7.59 22.38
C ASN A 439 12.72 6.35 22.18
N THR A 440 13.85 6.28 22.89
CA THR A 440 14.87 5.22 22.75
C THR A 440 14.64 4.03 23.69
N SER A 441 13.56 4.01 24.49
CA SER A 441 13.32 2.98 25.51
C SER A 441 13.24 1.56 24.96
N SER A 442 12.82 1.44 23.69
CA SER A 442 12.68 0.16 22.98
C SER A 442 13.96 -0.30 22.28
N LEU A 443 15.04 0.47 22.37
CA LEU A 443 16.36 0.13 21.82
C LEU A 443 17.27 -0.48 22.89
N ARG A 444 18.36 -1.11 22.44
CA ARG A 444 19.43 -1.60 23.31
C ARG A 444 20.38 -0.50 23.78
N TYR A 445 20.48 0.56 22.98
CA TYR A 445 21.30 1.73 23.24
C TYR A 445 20.44 2.98 23.04
N GLY A 446 20.56 3.94 23.96
CA GLY A 446 19.90 5.23 23.86
C GLY A 446 20.60 6.19 22.90
N HIS A 447 21.89 5.97 22.68
CA HIS A 447 22.72 6.85 21.85
C HIS A 447 23.55 6.04 20.85
N LEU A 448 23.79 6.63 19.68
CA LEU A 448 24.64 6.12 18.61
C LEU A 448 25.72 7.16 18.32
N MET A 449 26.97 6.83 18.66
CA MET A 449 28.12 7.70 18.47
C MET A 449 28.96 7.21 17.30
N ILE A 450 29.30 8.12 16.38
CA ILE A 450 30.13 7.83 15.21
C ILE A 450 31.56 8.30 15.50
N MET A 451 32.53 7.40 15.34
CA MET A 451 33.95 7.66 15.59
C MET A 451 34.78 7.23 14.37
N THR A 452 35.05 8.19 13.50
CA THR A 452 35.81 7.99 12.26
C THR A 452 37.05 8.86 12.25
N ASP A 453 37.95 8.62 11.30
CA ASP A 453 39.05 9.52 11.05
C ASP A 453 38.51 10.90 10.63
N GLN A 454 39.26 11.96 10.94
CA GLN A 454 38.90 13.35 10.64
C GLN A 454 39.38 13.74 9.23
N ASP A 455 39.03 12.90 8.26
CA ASP A 455 39.31 13.09 6.84
C ASP A 455 38.02 13.02 6.00
N HIS A 456 38.17 13.11 4.68
CA HIS A 456 37.04 13.07 3.76
C HIS A 456 36.34 11.70 3.73
N ASP A 457 37.07 10.60 3.90
CA ASP A 457 36.48 9.26 3.89
C ASP A 457 35.67 9.00 5.17
N GLY A 458 36.17 9.42 6.33
CA GLY A 458 35.45 9.39 7.59
C GLY A 458 34.18 10.24 7.55
N SER A 459 34.25 11.44 6.94
CA SER A 459 33.07 12.30 6.71
C SER A 459 32.03 11.62 5.81
N HIS A 460 32.46 10.92 4.76
CA HIS A 460 31.56 10.13 3.93
C HIS A 460 30.93 8.95 4.69
N ILE A 461 31.68 8.26 5.57
CA ILE A 461 31.13 7.20 6.43
C ILE A 461 30.05 7.76 7.37
N LYS A 462 30.28 8.91 8.01
CA LYS A 462 29.29 9.60 8.85
C LYS A 462 28.01 9.85 8.05
N GLY A 463 28.13 10.43 6.86
CA GLY A 463 26.99 10.69 5.98
C GLY A 463 26.23 9.42 5.58
N LEU A 464 26.92 8.32 5.29
CA LEU A 464 26.27 7.05 4.95
C LEU A 464 25.50 6.44 6.14
N ILE A 465 26.00 6.59 7.37
CA ILE A 465 25.29 6.16 8.59
C ILE A 465 24.04 7.04 8.81
N MET A 466 24.16 8.36 8.66
CA MET A 466 23.02 9.28 8.74
C MET A 466 21.97 8.94 7.70
N ASN A 467 22.38 8.69 6.46
CA ASN A 467 21.51 8.27 5.37
C ASN A 467 20.81 6.94 5.67
N PHE A 468 21.53 5.95 6.22
CA PHE A 468 20.93 4.69 6.66
C PHE A 468 19.83 4.91 7.71
N MET A 469 20.11 5.72 8.72
CA MET A 469 19.14 6.02 9.78
C MET A 469 17.97 6.85 9.26
N HIS A 470 18.21 7.84 8.40
CA HIS A 470 17.15 8.65 7.79
C HIS A 470 16.23 7.82 6.89
N SER A 471 16.78 6.87 6.14
CA SER A 471 16.02 6.06 5.18
C SER A 471 15.08 5.05 5.84
N PHE A 472 15.49 4.44 6.96
CA PHE A 472 14.71 3.37 7.59
C PHE A 472 14.15 3.70 8.98
N PHE A 473 14.75 4.65 9.69
CA PHE A 473 14.39 5.01 11.07
C PHE A 473 14.40 6.53 11.30
N PRO A 474 13.75 7.34 10.43
CA PRO A 474 13.88 8.80 10.44
C PRO A 474 13.46 9.44 11.76
N SER A 475 12.48 8.87 12.47
CA SER A 475 12.02 9.38 13.76
C SER A 475 13.11 9.37 14.84
N LEU A 476 14.12 8.49 14.74
CA LEU A 476 15.22 8.45 15.69
C LEU A 476 16.17 9.65 15.55
N LEU A 477 16.37 10.16 14.33
CA LEU A 477 17.20 11.36 14.09
C LEU A 477 16.57 12.62 14.68
N ARG A 478 15.25 12.60 14.94
CA ARG A 478 14.52 13.70 15.58
C ARG A 478 14.63 13.69 17.10
N ILE A 479 15.17 12.63 17.70
CA ILE A 479 15.31 12.52 19.16
C ILE A 479 16.62 13.22 19.58
N PRO A 480 16.56 14.28 20.41
CA PRO A 480 17.75 14.94 20.91
C PRO A 480 18.69 13.98 21.62
N GLY A 481 19.99 14.13 21.38
CA GLY A 481 21.04 13.29 21.95
C GLY A 481 21.15 11.90 21.32
N PHE A 482 20.28 11.48 20.40
CA PHE A 482 20.35 10.13 19.85
C PHE A 482 21.60 9.91 18.99
N MET A 483 21.89 10.80 18.04
CA MET A 483 23.04 10.68 17.15
C MET A 483 24.16 11.61 17.60
N LEU A 484 25.34 11.04 17.81
CA LEU A 484 26.50 11.71 18.36
C LEU A 484 27.71 11.52 17.44
N GLU A 485 28.64 12.45 17.53
CA GLU A 485 29.95 12.37 16.90
C GLU A 485 31.04 12.38 17.97
N PHE A 486 32.09 11.58 17.76
CA PHE A 486 33.33 11.71 18.51
C PHE A 486 34.39 12.34 17.61
N ILE A 487 34.82 13.55 17.96
CA ILE A 487 35.88 14.28 17.26
C ILE A 487 37.22 14.10 17.95
N THR A 488 38.30 14.08 17.17
CA THR A 488 39.67 14.06 17.69
C THR A 488 40.47 15.22 17.14
N PRO A 489 41.47 15.72 17.88
CA PRO A 489 42.39 16.71 17.35
C PRO A 489 43.11 16.22 16.10
N ILE A 490 43.30 17.10 15.12
CA ILE A 490 44.08 16.80 13.92
C ILE A 490 45.53 17.30 14.02
N VAL A 491 45.76 18.34 14.83
CA VAL A 491 47.09 18.90 15.10
C VAL A 491 47.22 19.25 16.58
N LYS A 492 48.36 18.89 17.18
CA LYS A 492 48.77 19.41 18.49
C LYS A 492 50.11 20.13 18.36
N ALA A 493 50.19 21.36 18.86
CA ALA A 493 51.40 22.15 18.93
C ALA A 493 51.84 22.30 20.39
N ARG A 494 53.08 21.91 20.71
CA ARG A 494 53.63 21.97 22.08
C ARG A 494 54.85 22.88 22.17
N ARG A 495 54.89 23.78 23.15
CA ARG A 495 56.07 24.61 23.45
C ARG A 495 56.10 24.98 24.93
N GLY A 496 57.20 24.61 25.62
CA GLY A 496 57.48 25.07 26.99
C GLY A 496 56.33 24.85 28.00
N GLY A 497 55.63 23.72 27.93
CA GLY A 497 54.49 23.39 28.80
C GLY A 497 53.12 23.82 28.27
N VAL A 498 53.05 24.68 27.25
CA VAL A 498 51.80 25.06 26.58
C VAL A 498 51.49 24.05 25.48
N THR A 499 50.28 23.50 25.49
CA THR A 499 49.75 22.66 24.39
C THR A 499 48.57 23.36 23.75
N LYS A 500 48.66 23.62 22.44
CA LYS A 500 47.55 24.07 21.60
C LYS A 500 47.02 22.88 20.80
N VAL A 501 45.71 22.74 20.75
CA VAL A 501 45.00 21.62 20.15
C VAL A 501 44.08 22.18 19.08
N PHE A 502 44.13 21.63 17.87
CA PHE A 502 43.35 22.09 16.72
C PHE A 502 42.53 20.93 16.18
N TYR A 503 41.26 21.20 15.87
CA TYR A 503 40.31 20.20 15.37
C TYR A 503 40.05 20.36 13.87
N SER A 504 40.48 21.47 13.27
CA SER A 504 40.46 21.67 11.82
C SER A 504 41.76 22.29 11.30
N MET A 505 42.05 22.08 10.01
CA MET A 505 43.22 22.67 9.36
C MET A 505 43.11 24.20 9.29
N PRO A 506 41.94 24.80 8.98
CA PRO A 506 41.76 26.25 9.04
C PRO A 506 42.10 26.87 10.40
N GLU A 507 41.71 26.23 11.51
CA GLU A 507 42.08 26.72 12.86
C GLU A 507 43.59 26.73 13.09
N TYR A 508 44.27 25.67 12.65
CA TYR A 508 45.72 25.54 12.76
C TYR A 508 46.44 26.55 11.85
N GLU A 509 45.96 26.73 10.62
CA GLU A 509 46.52 27.68 9.66
C GLU A 509 46.35 29.12 10.14
N ALA A 510 45.16 29.50 10.62
CA ALA A 510 44.91 30.82 11.20
C ALA A 510 45.81 31.08 12.43
N TRP A 511 46.00 30.07 13.29
CA TRP A 511 46.94 30.18 14.41
C TRP A 511 48.38 30.33 13.94
N LYS A 512 48.80 29.58 12.93
CA LYS A 512 50.14 29.67 12.35
C LYS A 512 50.39 31.03 11.68
N GLU A 513 49.39 31.58 11.00
CA GLU A 513 49.42 32.93 10.43
C GLU A 513 49.54 34.00 11.51
N SER A 514 48.84 33.84 12.63
CA SER A 514 48.96 34.75 13.79
C SER A 514 50.37 34.78 14.41
N LEU A 515 51.22 33.83 14.05
CA LEU A 515 52.63 33.75 14.45
C LEU A 515 53.59 34.19 13.33
N ASP A 516 53.12 34.96 12.34
CA ASP A 516 53.86 35.33 11.14
C ASP A 516 54.45 34.12 10.40
N ASN A 517 53.70 33.01 10.38
CA ASN A 517 54.13 31.71 9.84
C ASN A 517 55.39 31.11 10.50
N ASN A 518 55.81 31.62 11.66
CA ASN A 518 57.00 31.16 12.37
C ASN A 518 56.66 30.22 13.54
N THR A 519 56.65 28.92 13.25
CA THR A 519 56.42 27.87 14.26
C THR A 519 57.70 27.35 14.92
N ARG A 520 58.85 28.05 14.76
CA ARG A 520 60.13 27.60 15.31
C ARG A 520 60.06 27.49 16.84
N GLY A 521 60.43 26.32 17.36
CA GLY A 521 60.36 26.01 18.80
C GLY A 521 59.03 25.41 19.27
N TRP A 522 58.06 25.22 18.37
CA TRP A 522 56.89 24.37 18.61
C TRP A 522 57.14 22.95 18.07
N ASP A 523 56.84 21.94 18.88
CA ASP A 523 56.71 20.56 18.44
C ASP A 523 55.31 20.35 17.88
N ILE A 524 55.21 20.12 16.57
CA ILE A 524 53.95 19.98 15.85
C ILE A 524 53.70 18.51 15.53
N LYS A 525 52.71 17.91 16.19
CA LYS A 525 52.25 16.55 15.93
C LYS A 525 50.98 16.58 15.08
N TYR A 526 51.04 15.98 13.90
CA TYR A 526 49.91 15.76 13.00
C TYR A 526 49.30 14.37 13.23
N TYR A 527 47.99 14.31 13.35
CA TYR A 527 47.25 13.05 13.51
C TYR A 527 46.64 12.67 12.16
N LYS A 528 47.25 11.69 11.48
CA LYS A 528 46.80 11.24 10.15
C LYS A 528 45.53 10.38 10.18
N GLY A 529 45.13 9.91 11.36
CA GLY A 529 43.99 9.04 11.60
C GLY A 529 43.95 8.57 13.06
N LEU A 530 42.84 7.99 13.50
CA LEU A 530 42.61 7.57 14.89
C LEU A 530 43.63 6.54 15.37
N GLY A 531 44.15 5.70 14.46
CA GLY A 531 45.20 4.73 14.76
C GLY A 531 46.57 5.32 15.12
N THR A 532 46.76 6.63 14.94
CA THR A 532 48.02 7.33 15.28
C THR A 532 48.05 7.91 16.70
N SER A 533 46.92 7.88 17.40
CA SER A 533 46.85 8.31 18.80
C SER A 533 47.33 7.21 19.74
N THR A 534 48.06 7.59 20.80
CA THR A 534 48.52 6.62 21.81
C THR A 534 47.39 6.23 22.76
N LYS A 535 47.61 5.17 23.54
CA LYS A 535 46.67 4.72 24.57
C LYS A 535 46.39 5.82 25.59
N GLU A 536 47.42 6.55 26.00
CA GLU A 536 47.34 7.65 26.97
C GLU A 536 46.51 8.81 26.41
N GLU A 537 46.69 9.13 25.12
CA GLU A 537 45.88 10.13 24.43
C GLU A 537 44.41 9.69 24.35
N ALA A 538 44.14 8.41 24.07
CA ALA A 538 42.79 7.86 24.08
C ALA A 538 42.12 8.04 25.46
N GLN A 539 42.83 7.71 26.53
CA GLN A 539 42.37 7.87 27.90
C GLN A 539 42.12 9.34 28.23
N GLU A 540 42.97 10.26 27.77
CA GLU A 540 42.76 11.69 27.91
C GLU A 540 41.47 12.15 27.20
N TYR A 541 41.27 11.77 25.93
CA TYR A 541 40.08 12.17 25.17
C TYR A 541 38.78 11.72 25.85
N PHE A 542 38.73 10.47 26.33
CA PHE A 542 37.57 9.93 27.02
C PHE A 542 37.39 10.48 28.43
N SER A 543 38.46 10.88 29.13
CA SER A 543 38.34 11.60 30.41
C SER A 543 37.66 12.97 30.24
N LYS A 544 37.78 13.57 29.04
CA LYS A 544 37.17 14.84 28.63
C LYS A 544 36.16 14.59 27.51
N LEU A 545 35.37 13.53 27.63
CA LEU A 545 34.45 13.07 26.58
C LEU A 545 33.50 14.18 26.12
N GLU A 546 33.00 15.02 27.04
CA GLU A 546 32.13 16.15 26.73
C GLU A 546 32.74 17.12 25.71
N GLN A 547 34.06 17.33 25.73
CA GLN A 547 34.76 18.21 24.77
C GLN A 547 34.97 17.57 23.40
N HIS A 548 34.92 16.23 23.35
CA HIS A 548 35.15 15.45 22.14
C HIS A 548 33.84 14.93 21.55
N ARG A 549 32.71 15.15 22.24
CA ARG A 549 31.39 14.70 21.83
C ARG A 549 30.62 15.86 21.24
N LYS A 550 30.06 15.66 20.05
CA LYS A 550 29.07 16.57 19.46
C LYS A 550 27.74 15.88 19.26
N GLU A 551 26.67 16.65 19.34
CA GLU A 551 25.30 16.18 19.15
C GLU A 551 24.76 16.64 17.79
N PHE A 552 24.19 15.70 17.03
CA PHE A 552 23.40 16.06 15.85
C PHE A 552 21.96 16.37 16.26
N VAL A 553 21.44 17.50 15.78
CA VAL A 553 20.10 17.99 16.12
C VAL A 553 19.26 18.16 14.86
N TRP A 554 18.04 17.66 14.90
CA TRP A 554 17.04 17.91 13.87
C TRP A 554 16.41 19.29 14.07
N THR A 555 16.60 20.16 13.09
CA THR A 555 16.16 21.56 13.08
C THR A 555 14.94 21.80 12.20
N GLY A 556 14.72 20.96 11.17
CA GLY A 556 13.60 21.10 10.25
C GLY A 556 13.61 20.06 9.14
N ASP A 557 12.64 20.11 8.23
CA ASP A 557 12.58 19.17 7.12
C ASP A 557 13.74 19.33 6.11
N ASP A 558 14.38 20.50 6.09
CA ASP A 558 15.60 20.78 5.31
C ASP A 558 16.76 19.83 5.66
N ASP A 559 16.83 19.34 6.90
CA ASP A 559 17.82 18.34 7.31
C ASP A 559 17.62 17.01 6.56
N GLY A 560 16.36 16.61 6.39
CA GLY A 560 16.00 15.43 5.62
C GLY A 560 16.26 15.62 4.13
N ASP A 561 15.92 16.80 3.60
CA ASP A 561 16.17 17.13 2.20
C ASP A 561 17.66 17.14 1.88
N ALA A 562 18.50 17.73 2.75
CA ALA A 562 19.95 17.75 2.58
C ALA A 562 20.55 16.33 2.55
N ILE A 563 20.12 15.44 3.46
CA ILE A 563 20.54 14.02 3.43
C ILE A 563 20.10 13.36 2.12
N GLU A 564 18.88 13.64 1.64
CA GLU A 564 18.38 13.06 0.39
C GLU A 564 19.11 13.59 -0.84
N LEU A 565 19.40 14.90 -0.90
CA LEU A 565 20.23 15.55 -1.91
C LEU A 565 21.57 14.83 -2.05
N ALA A 566 22.26 14.60 -0.94
CA ALA A 566 23.58 13.98 -0.92
C ALA A 566 23.57 12.52 -1.43
N PHE A 567 22.55 11.71 -1.07
CA PHE A 567 22.62 10.26 -1.25
C PHE A 567 21.67 9.66 -2.30
N SER A 568 20.69 10.41 -2.81
CA SER A 568 19.71 9.94 -3.80
C SER A 568 20.25 10.01 -5.23
N LYS A 569 20.23 8.91 -6.00
CA LYS A 569 20.60 8.94 -7.43
C LYS A 569 19.62 9.72 -8.30
N LYS A 570 18.42 10.03 -7.80
CA LYS A 570 17.44 10.85 -8.53
C LYS A 570 17.82 12.33 -8.55
N ARG A 571 18.68 12.77 -7.63
CA ARG A 571 19.08 14.18 -7.44
C ARG A 571 20.50 14.47 -7.94
N VAL A 572 20.92 13.79 -9.01
CA VAL A 572 22.27 13.98 -9.57
C VAL A 572 22.47 15.40 -10.09
N ASP A 573 21.48 15.97 -10.77
CA ASP A 573 21.58 17.32 -11.32
C ASP A 573 21.51 18.37 -10.19
N ASP A 574 20.63 18.21 -9.21
CA ASP A 574 20.60 19.03 -8.00
C ASP A 574 21.94 19.03 -7.27
N ARG A 575 22.63 17.87 -7.19
CA ARG A 575 23.98 17.80 -6.61
C ARG A 575 25.02 18.56 -7.41
N LYS A 576 24.92 18.59 -8.74
CA LYS A 576 25.85 19.39 -9.56
C LYS A 576 25.66 20.87 -9.28
N GLU A 577 24.42 21.32 -9.17
CA GLU A 577 24.10 22.71 -8.80
C GLU A 577 24.58 23.02 -7.38
N TRP A 578 24.32 22.14 -6.42
CA TRP A 578 24.80 22.25 -5.05
C TRP A 578 26.32 22.40 -4.96
N LEU A 579 27.08 21.56 -5.67
CA LEU A 579 28.54 21.66 -5.74
C LEU A 579 29.01 22.94 -6.45
N SER A 580 28.25 23.43 -7.43
CA SER A 580 28.58 24.67 -8.16
C SER A 580 28.38 25.92 -7.30
N ASN A 581 27.47 25.85 -6.32
CA ASN A 581 27.18 26.91 -5.36
C ASN A 581 28.06 26.85 -4.10
N PHE A 582 28.96 25.86 -3.99
CA PHE A 582 29.87 25.77 -2.86
C PHE A 582 30.82 26.97 -2.82
N VAL A 583 30.88 27.65 -1.67
CA VAL A 583 31.78 28.78 -1.44
C VAL A 583 33.05 28.27 -0.73
N PRO A 584 34.23 28.33 -1.37
CA PRO A 584 35.49 27.96 -0.74
C PRO A 584 35.72 28.71 0.57
N GLY A 585 36.17 28.01 1.61
CA GLY A 585 36.32 28.56 2.96
C GLY A 585 35.08 28.42 3.84
N THR A 586 33.99 27.84 3.33
CA THR A 586 32.89 27.37 4.19
C THR A 586 33.36 26.14 4.97
N PHE A 587 33.38 26.23 6.29
CA PHE A 587 33.70 25.10 7.18
C PHE A 587 32.73 25.06 8.38
N LEU A 588 32.59 23.88 8.97
CA LEU A 588 31.80 23.70 10.17
C LEU A 588 32.55 24.23 11.39
N ASP A 589 31.89 25.05 12.21
CA ASP A 589 32.44 25.52 13.49
C ASP A 589 32.68 24.34 14.43
N GLN A 590 33.96 24.03 14.65
CA GLN A 590 34.34 22.90 15.50
C GLN A 590 34.21 23.21 17.00
N SER A 591 33.92 24.45 17.40
CA SER A 591 33.63 24.80 18.78
C SER A 591 32.18 24.52 19.21
N ALA A 592 31.26 24.39 18.24
CA ALA A 592 29.85 24.13 18.52
C ALA A 592 29.64 22.70 19.07
N GLU A 593 28.94 22.59 20.20
CA GLU A 593 28.54 21.31 20.81
C GLU A 593 27.42 20.61 20.02
N LYS A 594 26.64 21.38 19.26
CA LYS A 594 25.48 20.91 18.48
C LYS A 594 25.65 21.26 17.01
N ILE A 595 25.31 20.31 16.15
CA ILE A 595 25.41 20.43 14.69
C ILE A 595 24.07 20.03 14.07
N SER A 596 23.53 20.81 13.13
CA SER A 596 22.38 20.34 12.35
C SER A 596 22.83 19.36 11.26
N TYR A 597 21.95 18.46 10.84
CA TYR A 597 22.28 17.53 9.77
C TYR A 597 22.56 18.28 8.45
N SER A 598 21.78 19.32 8.16
CA SER A 598 21.98 20.19 6.99
C SER A 598 23.35 20.89 7.02
N ASP A 599 23.80 21.38 8.16
CA ASP A 599 25.13 22.00 8.28
C ASP A 599 26.25 20.98 8.08
N PHE A 600 26.10 19.78 8.62
CA PHE A 600 27.05 18.70 8.34
C PHE A 600 27.11 18.38 6.84
N ILE A 601 25.96 18.22 6.18
CA ILE A 601 25.93 17.92 4.75
C ILE A 601 26.56 19.06 3.94
N ASN A 602 26.22 20.33 4.22
CA ASN A 602 26.65 21.47 3.41
C ASN A 602 28.07 21.96 3.70
N LYS A 603 28.63 21.67 4.89
CA LYS A 603 29.91 22.24 5.35
C LYS A 603 30.99 21.18 5.58
N VAL A 604 30.68 19.89 5.48
CA VAL A 604 31.62 18.78 5.76
C VAL A 604 31.61 17.67 4.72
N LEU A 605 30.43 17.18 4.31
CA LEU A 605 30.29 16.07 3.34
C LEU A 605 30.61 16.52 1.91
#